data_AF-A0A418WI51-F1
#
_entry.id   AF-A0A418WI51-F1
#
_cell.length_a   1.000
_cell.length_b   1.000
_cell.length_c   1.000
_cell.angle_alpha   90.00
_cell.angle_beta   90.00
_cell.angle_gamma   90.00
#
_symmetry.space_group_name_H-M   'P 1'
#
loop_
_entity.id
_entity.type
_entity.pdbx_description
1 polymer ?
#
loop_
_entity_poly.entity_id
_entity_poly.type
_entity_poly.pdbx_seq_one_letter_code
_entity_poly.pdbx_strand_id
1 'polypeptide(L)'
;MSDRHWRSFFWIAAAYNMLAGLPPLLVPAQGGALFGLVDPAPVVAVLLQMVGLLVINFGLGYAMVARNLEAARYILPLGIFGKLGVVVLIGWHFAAGTLAAPALAAAFGDLLFALGFIAFLRRR
;
A
#
# COMPACT_ATOMS: atom_id res chain seq x y z
N MET A 1 -15.05 17.53 -3.23
CA MET A 1 -14.24 17.46 -1.99
C MET A 1 -13.44 18.73 -1.91
N SER A 2 -13.46 19.39 -0.75
CA SER A 2 -12.55 20.51 -0.46
C SER A 2 -11.13 20.02 -0.21
N ASP A 3 -10.15 20.92 -0.26
CA ASP A 3 -8.75 20.59 -0.03
C ASP A 3 -8.50 19.96 1.35
N ARG A 4 -9.28 20.35 2.37
CA ARG A 4 -9.24 19.72 3.70
C ARG A 4 -9.53 18.22 3.62
N HIS A 5 -10.55 17.83 2.88
CA HIS A 5 -10.92 16.41 2.72
C HIS A 5 -9.83 15.64 1.98
N TRP A 6 -9.21 16.22 0.96
CA TRP A 6 -8.10 15.59 0.25
C TRP A 6 -6.87 15.42 1.13
N ARG A 7 -6.51 16.43 1.92
CA ARG A 7 -5.42 16.33 2.91
C ARG A 7 -5.69 15.20 3.91
N SER A 8 -6.89 15.11 4.45
CA SER A 8 -7.28 14.01 5.34
C SER A 8 -7.18 12.65 4.63
N PHE A 9 -7.68 12.53 3.40
CA PHE A 9 -7.58 11.31 2.60
C PHE A 9 -6.12 10.87 2.41
N PHE A 10 -5.20 11.78 2.08
CA PHE A 10 -3.78 11.45 1.92
C PHE A 10 -3.08 11.13 3.24
N TRP A 11 -3.48 11.73 4.36
CA TRP A 11 -2.98 11.32 5.68
C TRP A 11 -3.46 9.92 6.06
N ILE A 12 -4.72 9.58 5.76
CA ILE A 12 -5.25 8.23 5.96
C ILE A 12 -4.49 7.24 5.07
N ALA A 13 -4.23 7.59 3.81
CA ALA A 13 -3.40 6.79 2.92
C ALA A 13 -1.98 6.59 3.48
N ALA A 14 -1.35 7.65 3.99
CA ALA A 14 -0.04 7.55 4.63
C ALA A 14 -0.06 6.58 5.81
N ALA A 15 -1.01 6.74 6.73
CA ALA A 15 -1.16 5.89 7.90
C ALA A 15 -1.43 4.42 7.53
N TYR A 16 -2.28 4.19 6.52
CA TYR A 16 -2.56 2.85 6.01
C TYR A 16 -1.28 2.15 5.53
N ASN A 17 -0.44 2.83 4.75
CA ASN A 17 0.81 2.23 4.27
C ASN A 17 1.84 2.07 5.40
N MET A 18 1.87 2.94 6.41
CA MET A 18 2.69 2.69 7.60
C MET A 18 2.27 1.42 8.32
N LEU A 19 0.98 1.24 8.57
CA LEU A 19 0.43 0.05 9.23
C LEU A 19 0.65 -1.23 8.42
N ALA A 20 0.56 -1.16 7.09
CA ALA A 20 0.80 -2.31 6.22
C ALA A 20 2.30 -2.64 6.08
N GLY A 21 3.17 -1.64 6.07
CA GLY A 21 4.60 -1.84 5.83
C GLY A 21 5.44 -2.12 7.08
N LEU A 22 5.04 -1.62 8.25
CA LEU A 22 5.79 -1.81 9.50
C LEU A 22 5.91 -3.29 9.94
N PRO A 23 4.84 -4.11 9.93
CA PRO A 23 4.96 -5.51 10.33
C PRO A 23 5.95 -6.32 9.48
N PRO A 24 5.88 -6.37 8.14
CA PRO A 24 6.86 -7.12 7.35
C PRO A 24 8.29 -6.55 7.44
N LEU A 25 8.45 -5.27 7.80
CA LEU A 25 9.76 -4.65 8.04
C LEU A 25 10.39 -5.03 9.39
N LEU A 26 9.65 -4.92 10.48
CA LEU A 26 10.19 -5.06 11.83
C LEU A 26 10.06 -6.49 12.37
N VAL A 27 9.02 -7.20 11.96
CA VAL A 27 8.62 -8.50 12.49
C VAL A 27 8.19 -9.41 11.32
N PRO A 28 9.10 -9.76 10.38
CA PRO A 28 8.77 -10.39 9.10
C PRO A 28 8.02 -11.72 9.24
N ALA A 29 8.27 -12.52 10.29
CA ALA A 29 7.51 -13.74 10.54
C ALA A 29 6.01 -13.44 10.76
N GLN A 30 5.70 -12.46 11.61
CA GLN A 30 4.32 -12.04 11.89
C GLN A 30 3.70 -11.28 10.71
N GLY A 31 4.49 -10.44 10.03
CA GLY A 31 4.06 -9.74 8.82
C GLY A 31 3.73 -10.67 7.66
N GLY A 32 4.45 -11.78 7.53
CA GLY A 32 4.22 -12.83 6.54
C GLY A 32 2.98 -13.69 6.81
N ALA A 33 2.50 -13.75 8.05
CA ALA A 33 1.37 -14.60 8.44
C ALA A 33 0.07 -14.25 7.70
N LEU A 34 -0.13 -12.98 7.33
CA LEU A 34 -1.28 -12.54 6.51
C LEU A 34 -1.29 -13.17 5.11
N PHE A 35 -0.12 -13.59 4.63
CA PHE A 35 0.08 -14.28 3.36
C PHE A 35 0.21 -15.79 3.53
N GLY A 36 -0.04 -16.33 4.74
CA GLY A 36 0.09 -17.74 5.05
C GLY A 36 1.53 -18.22 5.24
N LEU A 37 2.49 -17.30 5.36
CA LEU A 37 3.89 -17.64 5.63
C LEU A 37 4.07 -17.90 7.13
N VAL A 38 4.48 -19.12 7.46
CA VAL A 38 4.90 -19.51 8.81
C VAL A 38 6.40 -19.77 8.76
N ASP A 39 7.15 -19.14 9.66
CA ASP A 39 8.62 -19.25 9.77
C ASP A 39 9.36 -19.09 8.42
N PRO A 40 9.28 -17.89 7.80
CA PRO A 40 9.90 -17.67 6.50
C PRO A 40 11.41 -17.90 6.58
N ALA A 41 11.96 -18.60 5.58
CA ALA A 41 13.40 -18.76 5.43
C ALA A 41 14.11 -17.38 5.42
N PRO A 42 15.38 -17.28 5.84
CA PRO A 42 16.05 -15.99 6.00
C PRO A 42 16.00 -15.08 4.76
N VAL A 43 16.13 -15.66 3.56
CA VAL A 43 15.99 -14.93 2.30
C VAL A 43 14.60 -14.34 2.09
N VAL A 44 13.55 -15.08 2.46
CA VAL A 44 12.15 -14.63 2.38
C VAL A 44 11.89 -13.52 3.40
N ALA A 45 12.46 -13.62 4.60
CA ALA A 45 12.36 -12.56 5.61
C ALA A 45 12.94 -11.23 5.10
N VAL A 46 14.12 -11.24 4.45
CA VAL A 46 14.70 -10.03 3.85
C VAL A 46 13.80 -9.47 2.74
N LEU A 47 13.21 -10.33 1.89
CA LEU A 47 12.27 -9.88 0.87
C LEU A 47 11.02 -9.21 1.47
N LEU A 48 10.46 -9.77 2.55
CA LEU A 48 9.35 -9.14 3.28
C LEU A 48 9.75 -7.77 3.84
N GLN A 49 10.96 -7.65 4.38
CA GLN A 49 11.46 -6.37 4.88
C GLN A 49 11.62 -5.33 3.77
N MET A 50 12.13 -5.74 2.61
CA MET A 50 12.21 -4.87 1.43
C MET A 50 10.82 -4.40 0.98
N VAL A 51 9.84 -5.31 0.95
CA VAL A 51 8.43 -4.95 0.66
C VAL A 51 7.92 -3.95 1.68
N GLY A 52 8.11 -4.21 2.98
CA GLY A 52 7.69 -3.32 4.06
C GLY A 52 8.29 -1.92 3.94
N LEU A 53 9.58 -1.83 3.63
CA LEU A 53 10.28 -0.56 3.41
C LEU A 53 9.70 0.21 2.21
N LEU A 54 9.44 -0.47 1.10
CA LEU A 54 8.84 0.16 -0.09
C LEU A 54 7.41 0.67 0.20
N VAL A 55 6.60 -0.12 0.92
CA VAL A 55 5.25 0.29 1.34
C VAL A 55 5.32 1.53 2.23
N ILE A 56 6.25 1.58 3.19
CA ILE A 56 6.50 2.76 4.03
C ILE A 56 6.90 3.98 3.19
N ASN A 57 7.76 3.80 2.19
CA ASN A 57 8.16 4.90 1.29
C ASN A 57 6.97 5.49 0.52
N PHE A 58 6.03 4.66 0.06
CA PHE A 58 4.77 5.16 -0.50
C PHE A 58 3.98 5.96 0.53
N GLY A 59 3.89 5.48 1.77
CA GLY A 59 3.24 6.20 2.87
C GLY A 59 3.86 7.58 3.13
N LEU A 60 5.18 7.70 3.11
CA LEU A 60 5.88 8.98 3.19
C LEU A 60 5.53 9.89 2.00
N GLY A 61 5.49 9.34 0.79
CA GLY A 61 5.04 10.05 -0.41
C GLY A 61 3.64 10.63 -0.27
N TYR A 62 2.69 9.86 0.28
CA TYR A 62 1.33 10.35 0.51
C TYR A 62 1.27 11.40 1.63
N ALA A 63 2.12 11.31 2.66
CA ALA A 63 2.25 12.36 3.66
C ALA A 63 2.78 13.67 3.06
N MET A 64 3.70 13.61 2.10
CA MET A 64 4.18 14.78 1.35
C MET A 64 3.04 15.42 0.55
N VAL A 65 2.21 14.62 -0.12
CA VAL A 65 1.01 15.11 -0.83
C VAL A 65 0.02 15.73 0.16
N ALA A 66 -0.22 15.12 1.31
CA ALA A 66 -1.11 15.67 2.34
C ALA A 66 -0.65 17.04 2.87
N ARG A 67 0.67 17.29 2.90
CA ARG A 67 1.26 18.58 3.29
C ARG A 67 1.16 19.62 2.17
N ASN A 68 1.39 19.22 0.92
CA ASN A 68 1.24 20.10 -0.24
C ASN A 68 0.63 19.35 -1.43
N LEU A 69 -0.68 19.55 -1.64
CA LEU A 69 -1.48 18.83 -2.62
C LEU A 69 -1.03 19.04 -4.07
N GLU A 70 -0.50 20.23 -4.40
CA GLU A 70 -0.07 20.54 -5.77
C GLU A 70 1.39 20.15 -6.03
N ALA A 71 2.30 20.54 -5.13
CA ALA A 71 3.74 20.36 -5.37
C ALA A 71 4.14 18.88 -5.43
N ALA A 72 3.49 18.01 -4.64
CA ALA A 72 3.85 16.60 -4.54
C ALA A 72 2.97 15.65 -5.38
N ARG A 73 2.01 16.17 -6.16
CA ARG A 73 1.03 15.34 -6.91
C ARG A 73 1.67 14.36 -7.90
N TYR A 74 2.87 14.67 -8.39
CA TYR A 74 3.60 13.84 -9.35
C TYR A 74 4.05 12.48 -8.80
N ILE A 75 3.96 12.28 -7.48
CA ILE A 75 4.21 10.98 -6.83
C ILE A 75 3.03 10.02 -7.04
N LEU A 76 1.82 10.55 -7.22
CA LEU A 76 0.58 9.75 -7.24
C LEU A 76 0.51 8.72 -8.37
N PRO A 77 1.00 8.96 -9.60
CA PRO A 77 1.09 7.93 -10.62
C PRO A 77 1.85 6.68 -10.16
N LEU A 78 2.97 6.85 -9.44
CA LEU A 78 3.74 5.72 -8.89
C LEU A 78 2.90 4.93 -7.87
N GLY A 79 2.17 5.64 -7.01
CA GLY A 79 1.24 5.04 -6.07
C GLY A 79 0.10 4.28 -6.74
N ILE A 80 -0.46 4.82 -7.83
CA ILE A 80 -1.51 4.17 -8.63
C ILE A 80 -0.98 2.87 -9.23
N PHE A 81 0.16 2.91 -9.93
CA PHE A 81 0.76 1.73 -10.53
C PHE A 81 1.10 0.66 -9.50
N GLY A 82 1.72 1.05 -8.38
CA GLY A 82 2.03 0.12 -7.29
C GLY A 82 0.78 -0.56 -6.73
N LYS A 83 -0.26 0.21 -6.40
CA LYS A 83 -1.49 -0.32 -5.80
C LYS A 83 -2.29 -1.19 -6.76
N LEU A 84 -2.46 -0.78 -8.02
CA LEU A 84 -3.14 -1.61 -9.02
C LEU A 84 -2.34 -2.90 -9.30
N GLY A 85 -1.01 -2.83 -9.31
CA GLY A 85 -0.16 -4.01 -9.40
C GLY A 85 -0.40 -5.00 -8.25
N VAL A 86 -0.46 -4.50 -7.00
CA VAL A 86 -0.80 -5.32 -5.82
C VAL A 86 -2.18 -5.96 -5.97
N VAL A 87 -3.19 -5.22 -6.40
CA VAL A 87 -4.56 -5.73 -6.61
C VAL A 87 -4.57 -6.87 -7.62
N VAL A 88 -3.88 -6.70 -8.75
CA VAL A 88 -3.79 -7.73 -9.80
C VAL A 88 -3.06 -8.97 -9.29
N LEU A 89 -1.90 -8.81 -8.65
CA LEU A 89 -1.11 -9.93 -8.15
C LEU A 89 -1.84 -10.72 -7.07
N ILE A 90 -2.41 -10.04 -6.07
CA ILE A 90 -3.17 -10.69 -5.00
C ILE A 90 -4.42 -11.37 -5.57
N GLY A 91 -5.16 -10.70 -6.46
CA GLY A 91 -6.35 -11.28 -7.09
C GLY A 91 -6.03 -12.55 -7.89
N TRP A 92 -4.95 -12.52 -8.67
CA TRP A 92 -4.46 -13.67 -9.43
C TRP A 92 -4.10 -14.85 -8.53
N HIS A 93 -3.26 -14.60 -7.51
CA HIS A 93 -2.80 -15.65 -6.60
C HIS A 93 -3.92 -16.21 -5.71
N PHE A 94 -4.88 -15.38 -5.33
CA PHE A 94 -6.08 -15.81 -4.62
C PHE A 94 -6.97 -16.69 -5.51
N ALA A 95 -7.22 -16.29 -6.76
CA ALA A 95 -8.01 -17.08 -7.72
C ALA A 95 -7.35 -18.44 -8.04
N ALA A 96 -6.01 -18.51 -7.98
CA ALA A 96 -5.25 -19.75 -8.09
C ALA A 96 -5.24 -20.60 -6.80
N GLY A 97 -5.87 -20.16 -5.71
CA GLY A 97 -5.89 -20.86 -4.42
C GLY A 97 -4.58 -20.83 -3.65
N THR A 98 -3.63 -19.98 -4.05
CA THR A 98 -2.28 -19.91 -3.47
C THR A 98 -2.14 -18.89 -2.34
N LEU A 99 -3.19 -18.13 -2.07
CA LEU A 99 -3.15 -17.03 -1.10
C LEU A 99 -4.34 -17.09 -0.13
N ALA A 100 -4.09 -16.76 1.12
CA ALA A 100 -5.12 -16.71 2.15
C ALA A 100 -6.07 -15.50 1.94
N ALA A 101 -7.34 -15.66 2.30
CA ALA A 101 -8.37 -14.64 2.18
C ALA A 101 -8.04 -13.27 2.83
N PRO A 102 -7.32 -13.19 3.98
CA PRO A 102 -6.96 -11.90 4.57
C PRO A 102 -6.16 -10.98 3.64
N ALA A 103 -5.38 -11.53 2.70
CA ALA A 103 -4.62 -10.73 1.75
C ALA A 103 -5.52 -9.91 0.80
N LEU A 104 -6.76 -10.35 0.54
CA LEU A 104 -7.73 -9.59 -0.26
C LEU A 104 -8.14 -8.27 0.40
N ALA A 105 -8.13 -8.20 1.74
CA ALA A 105 -8.46 -6.97 2.45
C ALA A 105 -7.42 -5.87 2.15
N ALA A 106 -6.14 -6.25 2.06
CA ALA A 106 -5.07 -5.34 1.67
C ALA A 106 -5.25 -4.86 0.21
N ALA A 107 -5.49 -5.80 -0.71
CA ALA A 107 -5.77 -5.45 -2.11
C ALA A 107 -6.97 -4.52 -2.26
N PHE A 108 -8.06 -4.76 -1.53
CA PHE A 108 -9.24 -3.90 -1.59
C PHE A 108 -8.96 -2.49 -1.09
N GLY A 109 -8.22 -2.34 0.02
CA GLY A 109 -7.76 -1.04 0.50
C GLY A 109 -6.92 -0.31 -0.55
N ASP A 110 -6.00 -1.02 -1.19
CA ASP A 110 -5.16 -0.48 -2.26
C ASP A 110 -5.97 -0.04 -3.49
N LEU A 111 -7.00 -0.79 -3.87
CA LEU A 111 -7.90 -0.40 -4.95
C LEU A 111 -8.63 0.91 -4.63
N LEU A 112 -9.18 1.04 -3.42
CA LEU A 112 -9.87 2.27 -3.00
C LEU A 112 -8.95 3.49 -3.02
N PHE A 113 -7.72 3.35 -2.53
CA PHE A 113 -6.75 4.45 -2.58
C PHE A 113 -6.33 4.78 -4.01
N ALA A 114 -6.09 3.78 -4.86
CA ALA A 114 -5.76 3.99 -6.27
C ALA A 114 -6.86 4.77 -7.00
N LEU A 115 -8.12 4.38 -6.80
CA LEU A 115 -9.28 5.10 -7.35
C LEU A 115 -9.37 6.54 -6.81
N GLY A 116 -9.10 6.73 -5.52
CA GLY A 116 -9.02 8.05 -4.90
C GLY A 116 -7.91 8.93 -5.50
N PHE A 117 -6.73 8.37 -5.76
CA PHE A 117 -5.60 9.07 -6.41
C PHE A 117 -5.96 9.48 -7.84
N ILE A 118 -6.58 8.59 -8.61
CA ILE A 118 -7.05 8.89 -9.97
C ILE A 118 -8.10 10.02 -9.92
N ALA A 119 -9.06 9.95 -8.99
CA ALA A 119 -10.09 10.97 -8.84
C ALA A 119 -9.51 12.34 -8.41
N PHE A 120 -8.47 12.35 -7.58
CA PHE A 120 -7.75 13.57 -7.20
C PHE A 120 -7.03 14.19 -8.40
N LEU A 121 -6.24 13.39 -9.13
CA LEU A 121 -5.49 13.87 -10.31
C LEU A 121 -6.40 14.36 -11.44
N ARG A 122 -7.56 13.74 -11.67
CA ARG A 122 -8.50 14.21 -12.70
C ARG A 122 -9.11 15.58 -12.38
N ARG A 123 -9.07 16.01 -11.12
CA ARG A 123 -9.63 17.30 -10.67
C ARG A 123 -8.62 18.45 -10.70
N ARG A 124 -7.32 18.18 -10.90
CA ARG A 124 -6.21 19.13 -10.70
C ARG A 124 -5.18 19.00 -11.79
#